data_AF-A0A974YMY1-F1
#
_entry.id   AF-A0A974YMY1-F1
#
_cell.length_a   1.000
_cell.length_b   1.000
_cell.length_c   1.000
_cell.angle_alpha   90.00
_cell.angle_beta   90.00
_cell.angle_gamma   90.00
#
_symmetry.space_group_name_H-M   'P 1'
#
loop_
_entity.id
_entity.type
_entity.pdbx_description
1 polymer ?
#
loop_
_entity_poly.entity_id
_entity_poly.type
_entity_poly.pdbx_seq_one_letter_code
_entity_poly.pdbx_strand_id
1 'polypeptide(L)'
;MGKSQYPMQILLHRPSNHPSLNFLSQQCGSHGSGAAHCIDGIFNNGVSHMSNYFARTIAASALVALMGLAPAAATEPAKTSAVQTRNLDMETKNKAAVEAVLTAWKNGDGGALQPLLSDDIEWTITGNSAASGTTKGRAELMQKVLGPFGARFNKSSDRFRPTKIYGVYADGDMVTAYFDGAGTANNGFSYENSYVWLLTLKDGKVVKATAFFDSIAFNELWDKVEPAQN
;
A
#
# COMPACT_ATOMS: atom_id res chain seq x y z
N MET A 1 40.18 13.26 -23.68
CA MET A 1 39.65 14.03 -22.52
C MET A 1 38.26 14.50 -22.86
N GLY A 2 37.23 13.79 -22.40
CA GLY A 2 35.83 14.15 -22.63
C GLY A 2 35.07 13.97 -21.33
N LYS A 3 34.71 15.08 -20.68
CA LYS A 3 33.79 15.10 -19.55
C LYS A 3 32.48 15.72 -20.04
N SER A 4 31.48 14.89 -20.24
CA SER A 4 30.09 15.32 -20.40
C SER A 4 29.47 15.37 -19.00
N GLN A 5 29.38 16.56 -18.43
CA GLN A 5 28.58 16.83 -17.23
C GLN A 5 27.25 17.43 -17.69
N TYR A 6 26.16 16.68 -17.53
CA TYR A 6 24.81 17.23 -17.57
C TYR A 6 24.33 17.43 -16.13
N PRO A 7 24.14 18.66 -15.64
CA PRO A 7 23.42 18.87 -14.40
C PRO A 7 21.91 18.86 -14.68
N MET A 8 21.19 17.90 -14.08
CA MET A 8 19.72 17.90 -14.04
C MET A 8 19.28 19.00 -13.06
N GLN A 9 18.99 20.20 -13.57
CA GLN A 9 18.34 21.25 -12.79
C GLN A 9 16.85 20.90 -12.63
N ILE A 10 16.46 20.51 -11.42
CA ILE A 10 15.06 20.47 -11.01
C ILE A 10 14.61 21.92 -10.82
N LEU A 11 13.96 22.46 -11.85
CA LEU A 11 13.35 23.78 -11.82
C LEU A 11 12.06 23.72 -10.97
N LEU A 12 12.15 24.15 -9.72
CA LEU A 12 10.98 24.42 -8.89
C LEU A 12 10.34 25.76 -9.30
N HIS A 13 9.00 25.77 -9.29
CA HIS A 13 8.07 26.91 -9.40
C HIS A 13 7.74 27.48 -10.80
N ARG A 14 6.56 27.10 -11.29
CA ARG A 14 5.62 28.03 -11.94
C ARG A 14 4.25 27.91 -11.26
N PRO A 15 3.66 28.99 -10.72
CA PRO A 15 2.27 28.98 -10.29
C PRO A 15 1.35 29.00 -11.53
N SER A 16 0.42 28.06 -11.58
CA SER A 16 -0.64 27.99 -12.59
C SER A 16 -1.68 29.07 -12.33
N ASN A 17 -1.85 30.00 -13.27
CA ASN A 17 -3.02 30.87 -13.37
C ASN A 17 -4.25 30.03 -13.74
N HIS A 18 -4.98 29.55 -12.73
CA HIS A 18 -6.32 28.97 -12.89
C HIS A 18 -7.31 29.79 -12.05
N PRO A 19 -8.42 30.28 -12.64
CA PRO A 19 -9.39 31.12 -11.93
C PRO A 19 -10.31 30.25 -11.06
N SER A 20 -9.82 29.81 -9.91
CA SER A 20 -10.65 29.22 -8.83
C SER A 20 -10.09 29.46 -7.42
N LEU A 21 -9.03 30.28 -7.26
CA LEU A 21 -8.39 30.57 -5.97
C LEU A 21 -8.59 32.01 -5.47
N ASN A 22 -9.62 32.71 -5.95
CA ASN A 22 -9.95 34.08 -5.48
C ASN A 22 -11.00 34.13 -4.35
N PHE A 23 -11.38 33.00 -3.75
CA PHE A 23 -12.41 32.98 -2.70
C PHE A 23 -11.89 32.87 -1.25
N LEU A 24 -10.57 32.79 -1.03
CA LEU A 24 -9.98 32.67 0.32
C LEU A 24 -9.08 33.84 0.74
N SER A 25 -9.04 34.91 -0.04
CA SER A 25 -8.27 36.13 0.27
C SER A 25 -9.10 37.25 0.91
N GLN A 26 -10.40 37.06 1.15
CA GLN A 26 -11.28 38.12 1.66
C GLN A 26 -11.76 37.97 3.12
N GLN A 27 -11.28 36.98 3.87
CA GLN A 27 -11.71 36.77 5.26
C GLN A 27 -10.66 37.05 6.34
N CYS A 28 -9.47 37.52 5.98
CA CYS A 28 -8.51 38.08 6.95
C CYS A 28 -8.21 39.54 6.59
N GLY A 29 -9.16 40.41 6.86
CA GLY A 29 -9.05 41.82 6.52
C GLY A 29 -9.98 42.71 7.31
N SER A 30 -10.24 42.41 8.58
CA SER A 30 -10.76 43.39 9.53
C SER A 30 -10.64 42.87 10.96
N HIS A 31 -10.26 43.76 11.87
CA HIS A 31 -10.13 43.59 13.33
C HIS A 31 -8.77 43.10 13.80
N GLY A 32 -7.96 44.08 14.22
CA GLY A 32 -6.74 43.88 14.97
C GLY A 32 -6.99 43.39 16.40
N SER A 33 -5.88 43.02 17.03
CA SER A 33 -5.70 42.47 18.38
C SER A 33 -5.68 40.93 18.44
N GLY A 34 -4.51 40.39 18.82
CA GLY A 34 -4.40 39.08 19.47
C GLY A 34 -3.98 37.90 18.60
N ALA A 35 -2.73 37.90 18.10
CA ALA A 35 -2.12 36.75 17.40
C ALA A 35 -1.78 35.53 18.29
N ALA A 36 -2.50 35.32 19.41
CA ALA A 36 -2.18 34.28 20.39
C ALA A 36 -3.30 33.25 20.64
N HIS A 37 -4.42 33.29 19.91
CA HIS A 37 -5.54 32.34 20.12
C HIS A 37 -5.98 31.57 18.85
N CYS A 38 -5.12 31.46 17.82
CA CYS A 38 -5.45 30.74 16.58
C CYS A 38 -4.76 29.38 16.40
N ILE A 39 -4.03 28.85 17.40
CA ILE A 39 -3.28 27.59 17.24
C ILE A 39 -3.94 26.38 17.93
N ASP A 40 -4.98 26.56 18.77
CA ASP A 40 -5.63 25.43 19.45
C ASP A 40 -6.92 24.90 18.78
N GLY A 41 -7.31 25.45 17.62
CA GLY A 41 -8.56 25.06 16.94
C GLY A 41 -8.45 24.00 15.84
N ILE A 42 -7.24 23.65 15.39
CA ILE A 42 -7.02 22.88 14.14
C ILE A 42 -6.79 21.38 14.39
N PHE A 43 -6.60 20.92 15.64
CA PHE A 43 -6.27 19.51 15.92
C PHE A 43 -7.41 18.64 16.48
N ASN A 44 -8.65 19.12 16.61
CA ASN A 44 -9.68 18.34 17.31
C ASN A 44 -11.09 18.24 16.69
N ASN A 45 -11.27 18.46 15.38
CA ASN A 45 -12.59 18.26 14.74
C ASN A 45 -12.49 17.63 13.34
N GLY A 46 -11.87 16.45 13.25
CA GLY A 46 -11.71 15.68 12.02
C GLY A 46 -12.52 14.38 11.94
N VAL A 47 -13.45 14.13 12.86
CA VAL A 47 -14.30 12.91 12.84
C VAL A 47 -15.71 13.27 13.33
N SER A 48 -16.51 13.92 12.50
CA SER A 48 -17.98 13.91 12.57
C SER A 48 -18.61 14.92 11.61
N HIS A 49 -18.51 14.73 10.29
CA HIS A 49 -19.45 15.35 9.35
C HIS A 49 -19.40 14.68 7.97
N MET A 50 -19.81 13.42 7.90
CA MET A 50 -20.23 12.80 6.63
C MET A 50 -21.35 11.78 6.91
N SER A 51 -22.45 12.30 7.46
CA SER A 51 -23.75 11.65 7.44
C SER A 51 -24.77 12.73 7.15
N ASN A 52 -25.72 12.45 6.27
CA ASN A 52 -26.90 13.25 5.93
C ASN A 52 -26.75 14.19 4.72
N TYR A 53 -26.65 13.61 3.52
CA TYR A 53 -27.18 14.21 2.30
C TYR A 53 -28.06 13.21 1.54
N PHE A 54 -29.04 12.64 2.23
CA PHE A 54 -30.21 12.05 1.59
C PHE A 54 -31.44 12.33 2.46
N ALA A 55 -32.52 12.73 1.79
CA ALA A 55 -33.84 13.11 2.32
C ALA A 55 -33.95 14.54 2.90
N ARG A 56 -34.53 15.45 2.10
CA ARG A 56 -35.84 16.10 2.36
C ARG A 56 -36.02 17.38 1.54
N THR A 57 -36.78 17.30 0.44
CA THR A 57 -37.74 18.36 0.07
C THR A 57 -38.76 17.83 -0.95
N ILE A 58 -39.97 17.49 -0.49
CA ILE A 58 -41.16 17.42 -1.33
C ILE A 58 -42.26 18.17 -0.58
N ALA A 59 -42.64 19.34 -1.09
CA ALA A 59 -44.01 19.88 -1.00
C ALA A 59 -44.08 21.21 -1.79
N ALA A 60 -44.58 21.15 -3.02
CA ALA A 60 -45.25 22.27 -3.66
C ALA A 60 -46.37 21.70 -4.55
N SER A 61 -47.61 22.00 -4.19
CA SER A 61 -48.82 21.54 -4.88
C SER A 61 -49.13 22.41 -6.09
N ALA A 62 -49.41 21.82 -7.25
CA ALA A 62 -50.35 22.37 -8.24
C ALA A 62 -50.80 21.27 -9.22
N LEU A 63 -52.10 21.22 -9.47
CA LEU A 63 -52.84 20.20 -10.21
C LEU A 63 -53.12 20.70 -11.64
N VAL A 64 -52.68 19.99 -12.71
CA VAL A 64 -53.30 20.02 -14.05
C VAL A 64 -53.09 18.67 -14.75
N ALA A 65 -54.17 18.11 -15.28
CA ALA A 65 -54.27 16.82 -15.96
C ALA A 65 -53.85 16.87 -17.44
N LEU A 66 -53.28 15.78 -17.99
CA LEU A 66 -53.81 15.00 -19.14
C LEU A 66 -52.79 13.94 -19.64
N MET A 67 -53.31 12.73 -19.86
CA MET A 67 -52.92 11.69 -20.82
C MET A 67 -51.44 11.50 -21.21
N GLY A 68 -50.88 10.39 -20.74
CA GLY A 68 -49.68 9.77 -21.30
C GLY A 68 -49.24 8.59 -20.44
N LEU A 69 -49.82 7.40 -20.64
CA LEU A 69 -49.22 6.16 -20.16
C LEU A 69 -47.92 5.94 -20.96
N ALA A 70 -46.80 6.44 -20.42
CA ALA A 70 -45.50 5.91 -20.80
C ALA A 70 -45.27 4.65 -19.96
N PRO A 71 -44.96 3.49 -20.57
CA PRO A 71 -44.52 2.34 -19.80
C PRO A 71 -43.24 2.71 -19.07
N ALA A 72 -43.23 2.49 -17.75
CA ALA A 72 -42.05 2.61 -16.92
C ALA A 72 -40.94 1.74 -17.53
N ALA A 73 -39.95 2.38 -18.14
CA ALA A 73 -38.69 1.73 -18.44
C ALA A 73 -38.06 1.39 -17.08
N ALA A 74 -38.21 0.13 -16.67
CA ALA A 74 -37.52 -0.43 -15.52
C ALA A 74 -36.02 -0.34 -15.81
N THR A 75 -35.38 0.73 -15.34
CA THR A 75 -33.93 0.81 -15.21
C THR A 75 -33.49 -0.31 -14.26
N GLU A 76 -32.83 -1.36 -14.78
CA GLU A 76 -32.18 -2.40 -13.97
C GLU A 76 -31.00 -1.78 -13.17
N PRO A 77 -31.08 -1.58 -11.84
CA PRO A 77 -29.99 -1.01 -11.06
C PRO A 77 -29.14 -2.09 -10.34
N ALA A 78 -29.50 -3.38 -10.45
CA ALA A 78 -29.08 -4.38 -9.47
C ALA A 78 -27.70 -5.02 -9.72
N LYS A 79 -27.21 -5.08 -10.97
CA LYS A 79 -25.97 -5.83 -11.29
C LYS A 79 -24.69 -5.06 -10.93
N THR A 80 -24.68 -3.74 -11.07
CA THR A 80 -23.51 -2.89 -10.76
C THR A 80 -23.21 -2.84 -9.26
N SER A 81 -24.26 -2.80 -8.42
CA SER A 81 -24.10 -2.75 -6.96
C SER A 81 -23.49 -4.03 -6.38
N ALA A 82 -23.91 -5.22 -6.84
CA ALA A 82 -23.42 -6.49 -6.29
C ALA A 82 -21.96 -6.81 -6.66
N VAL A 83 -21.49 -6.41 -7.85
CA VAL A 83 -20.09 -6.58 -8.26
C VAL A 83 -19.18 -5.65 -7.45
N GLN A 84 -19.60 -4.39 -7.27
CA GLN A 84 -18.82 -3.42 -6.50
C GLN A 84 -18.69 -3.82 -5.03
N THR A 85 -19.77 -4.29 -4.40
CA THR A 85 -19.71 -4.82 -3.02
C THR A 85 -18.79 -6.03 -2.90
N ARG A 86 -18.84 -6.97 -3.85
CA ARG A 86 -17.94 -8.14 -3.85
C ARG A 86 -16.47 -7.77 -3.99
N ASN A 87 -16.15 -6.76 -4.81
CA ASN A 87 -14.79 -6.28 -4.97
C ASN A 87 -14.28 -5.60 -3.69
N LEU A 88 -15.08 -4.73 -3.06
CA LEU A 88 -14.73 -4.10 -1.78
C LEU A 88 -14.54 -5.13 -0.66
N ASP A 89 -15.39 -6.16 -0.60
CA ASP A 89 -15.26 -7.26 0.35
C ASP A 89 -13.97 -8.06 0.12
N MET A 90 -13.62 -8.32 -1.14
CA MET A 90 -12.40 -9.01 -1.53
C MET A 90 -11.15 -8.19 -1.18
N GLU A 91 -11.12 -6.91 -1.56
CA GLU A 91 -10.05 -5.97 -1.24
C GLU A 91 -9.80 -5.91 0.27
N THR A 92 -10.87 -5.77 1.06
CA THR A 92 -10.80 -5.73 2.53
C THR A 92 -10.21 -7.03 3.09
N LYS A 93 -10.65 -8.20 2.61
CA LYS A 93 -10.14 -9.50 3.06
C LYS A 93 -8.68 -9.73 2.67
N ASN A 94 -8.32 -9.41 1.43
CA ASN A 94 -6.97 -9.58 0.90
C ASN A 94 -5.99 -8.68 1.65
N LYS A 95 -6.36 -7.41 1.83
CA LYS A 95 -5.59 -6.45 2.64
C LYS A 95 -5.38 -6.97 4.06
N ALA A 96 -6.45 -7.37 4.74
CA ALA A 96 -6.38 -7.85 6.12
C ALA A 96 -5.49 -9.09 6.26
N ALA A 97 -5.52 -10.01 5.28
CA ALA A 97 -4.66 -11.19 5.27
C ALA A 97 -3.16 -10.82 5.20
N VAL A 98 -2.80 -9.88 4.31
CA VAL A 98 -1.40 -9.41 4.19
C VAL A 98 -0.97 -8.62 5.42
N GLU A 99 -1.82 -7.74 5.96
CA GLU A 99 -1.55 -6.99 7.19
C GLU A 99 -1.31 -7.91 8.39
N ALA A 100 -2.14 -8.94 8.56
CA ALA A 100 -2.02 -9.92 9.63
C ALA A 100 -0.68 -10.65 9.57
N VAL A 101 -0.26 -11.10 8.37
CA VAL A 101 1.00 -11.79 8.14
C VAL A 101 2.21 -10.89 8.43
N LEU A 102 2.21 -9.65 7.92
CA LEU A 102 3.31 -8.71 8.18
C LEU A 102 3.40 -8.36 9.67
N THR A 103 2.26 -8.22 10.35
CA THR A 103 2.21 -7.96 11.79
C THR A 103 2.72 -9.15 12.61
N ALA A 104 2.30 -10.36 12.27
CA ALA A 104 2.79 -11.58 12.92
C ALA A 104 4.31 -11.73 12.74
N TRP A 105 4.80 -11.51 11.52
CA TRP A 105 6.24 -11.55 11.24
C TRP A 105 7.03 -10.48 11.98
N LYS A 106 6.53 -9.23 12.02
CA LYS A 106 7.07 -8.15 12.84
C LYS A 106 7.16 -8.52 14.32
N ASN A 107 6.23 -9.33 14.81
CA ASN A 107 6.17 -9.78 16.20
C ASN A 107 6.96 -11.08 16.46
N GLY A 108 7.74 -11.56 15.47
CA GLY A 108 8.69 -12.67 15.64
C GLY A 108 8.26 -13.99 14.98
N ASP A 109 7.07 -14.06 14.37
CA ASP A 109 6.65 -15.24 13.60
C ASP A 109 7.28 -15.24 12.20
N GLY A 110 8.53 -15.69 12.11
CA GLY A 110 9.25 -15.82 10.85
C GLY A 110 8.63 -16.82 9.85
N GLY A 111 7.63 -17.61 10.28
CA GLY A 111 6.90 -18.55 9.42
C GLY A 111 5.60 -17.97 8.84
N ALA A 112 5.13 -16.82 9.32
CA ALA A 112 3.80 -16.28 9.02
C ALA A 112 3.51 -16.10 7.51
N LEU A 113 4.54 -15.82 6.71
CA LEU A 113 4.38 -15.59 5.27
C LEU A 113 4.09 -16.87 4.49
N GLN A 114 4.73 -17.99 4.86
CA GLN A 114 4.71 -19.21 4.05
C GLN A 114 3.29 -19.76 3.82
N PRO A 115 2.37 -19.78 4.82
CA PRO A 115 1.00 -20.20 4.61
C PRO A 115 0.21 -19.30 3.66
N LEU A 116 0.59 -18.03 3.47
CA LEU A 116 -0.10 -17.11 2.57
C LEU A 116 0.22 -17.37 1.09
N LEU A 117 1.37 -17.99 0.80
CA LEU A 117 1.82 -18.24 -0.57
C LEU A 117 1.14 -19.48 -1.16
N SER A 118 0.62 -19.37 -2.38
CA SER A 118 0.11 -20.52 -3.12
C SER A 118 1.25 -21.48 -3.50
N ASP A 119 0.92 -22.75 -3.74
CA ASP A 119 1.93 -23.75 -4.11
C ASP A 119 2.55 -23.47 -5.49
N ASP A 120 1.80 -22.81 -6.36
CA ASP A 120 2.12 -22.46 -7.74
C ASP A 120 2.56 -21.00 -7.94
N ILE A 121 2.88 -20.27 -6.86
CA ILE A 121 3.20 -18.84 -6.90
C ILE A 121 4.29 -18.48 -7.91
N GLU A 122 4.05 -17.45 -8.73
CA GLU A 122 5.10 -16.79 -9.51
C GLU A 122 5.66 -15.59 -8.73
N TRP A 123 6.90 -15.67 -8.26
CA TRP A 123 7.54 -14.59 -7.51
C TRP A 123 8.67 -13.97 -8.32
N THR A 124 8.56 -12.67 -8.60
CA THR A 124 9.56 -11.90 -9.33
C THR A 124 10.27 -10.93 -8.41
N ILE A 125 11.60 -11.00 -8.35
CA ILE A 125 12.45 -9.99 -7.72
C ILE A 125 13.05 -9.13 -8.82
N THR A 126 12.78 -7.84 -8.76
CA THR A 126 13.25 -6.87 -9.75
C THR A 126 14.69 -6.43 -9.47
N GLY A 127 15.26 -5.59 -10.34
CA GLY A 127 16.61 -5.08 -10.20
C GLY A 127 17.69 -6.12 -10.52
N ASN A 128 18.88 -5.92 -9.94
CA ASN A 128 20.10 -6.64 -10.30
C ASN A 128 20.80 -7.24 -9.06
N SER A 129 20.01 -7.71 -8.10
CA SER A 129 20.52 -8.44 -6.94
C SER A 129 20.85 -9.90 -7.28
N ALA A 130 21.59 -10.58 -6.42
CA ALA A 130 21.85 -12.02 -6.52
C ALA A 130 20.56 -12.88 -6.49
N ALA A 131 19.44 -12.32 -6.00
CA ALA A 131 18.13 -12.99 -5.98
C ALA A 131 17.19 -12.51 -7.10
N SER A 132 17.62 -11.61 -7.99
CA SER A 132 16.78 -11.09 -9.05
C SER A 132 16.41 -12.15 -10.08
N GLY A 133 15.20 -12.04 -10.65
CA GLY A 133 14.60 -13.02 -11.53
C GLY A 133 13.24 -13.50 -11.04
N THR A 134 12.70 -14.52 -11.71
CA THR A 134 11.38 -15.09 -11.40
C THR A 134 11.50 -16.56 -11.02
N THR A 135 10.95 -16.95 -9.88
CA THR A 135 10.76 -18.35 -9.46
C THR A 135 9.33 -18.80 -9.73
N LYS A 136 9.14 -20.08 -10.06
CA LYS A 136 7.84 -20.69 -10.31
C LYS A 136 7.55 -21.77 -9.27
N GLY A 137 6.55 -21.50 -8.44
CA GLY A 137 6.11 -22.36 -7.35
C GLY A 137 6.82 -22.07 -6.02
N ARG A 138 6.12 -22.38 -4.93
CA ARG A 138 6.59 -22.10 -3.56
C ARG A 138 7.88 -22.85 -3.23
N ALA A 139 8.03 -24.09 -3.73
CA ALA A 139 9.21 -24.89 -3.47
C ALA A 139 10.48 -24.24 -4.04
N GLU A 140 10.44 -23.76 -5.29
CA GLU A 140 11.57 -23.07 -5.91
C GLU A 140 11.90 -21.76 -5.19
N LEU A 141 10.87 -20.97 -4.86
CA LEU A 141 11.04 -19.73 -4.09
C LEU A 141 11.74 -19.97 -2.74
N MET A 142 11.33 -21.02 -2.03
CA MET A 142 11.92 -21.38 -0.74
C MET A 142 13.36 -21.84 -0.89
N GLN A 143 13.63 -22.69 -1.88
CA GLN A 143 14.97 -23.22 -2.11
C GLN A 143 15.96 -22.13 -2.54
N LYS A 144 15.56 -21.22 -3.43
CA LYS A 144 16.47 -20.26 -4.07
C LYS A 144 16.61 -18.96 -3.32
N VAL A 145 15.55 -18.48 -2.68
CA VAL A 145 15.50 -17.11 -2.15
C VAL A 145 15.24 -17.11 -0.65
N LEU A 146 14.01 -17.45 -0.24
CA LEU A 146 13.53 -17.17 1.11
C LEU A 146 14.19 -18.08 2.16
N GLY A 147 14.49 -19.33 1.81
CA GLY A 147 15.24 -20.25 2.69
C GLY A 147 16.67 -19.77 2.93
N PRO A 148 17.50 -19.57 1.89
CA PRO A 148 18.85 -19.04 2.04
C PRO A 148 18.92 -17.64 2.69
N PHE A 149 17.91 -16.80 2.44
CA PHE A 149 17.79 -15.50 3.11
C PHE A 149 17.54 -15.68 4.62
N GLY A 150 16.53 -16.45 5.02
CA GLY A 150 16.23 -16.72 6.43
C GLY A 150 17.37 -17.42 7.16
N ALA A 151 18.06 -18.35 6.49
CA ALA A 151 19.19 -19.08 7.04
C ALA A 151 20.37 -18.18 7.45
N ARG A 152 20.52 -16.99 6.85
CA ARG A 152 21.52 -15.98 7.24
C ARG A 152 21.22 -15.29 8.58
N PHE A 153 20.05 -15.53 9.18
CA PHE A 153 19.65 -14.97 10.47
C PHE A 153 19.38 -16.02 11.56
N ASN A 154 19.36 -17.32 11.25
CA ASN A 154 18.91 -18.37 12.17
C ASN A 154 19.71 -18.49 13.49
N LYS A 155 20.95 -18.02 13.54
CA LYS A 155 21.79 -18.04 14.75
C LYS A 155 21.65 -16.77 15.60
N SER A 156 20.97 -15.76 15.08
CA SER A 156 20.78 -14.47 15.75
C SER A 156 19.49 -14.46 16.59
N SER A 157 19.54 -13.83 17.75
CA SER A 157 18.34 -13.52 18.54
C SER A 157 17.52 -12.38 17.93
N ASP A 158 18.14 -11.54 17.10
CA ASP A 158 17.48 -10.43 16.40
C ASP A 158 17.35 -10.76 14.90
N ARG A 159 16.49 -11.74 14.61
CA ARG A 159 16.25 -12.21 13.23
C ARG A 159 15.57 -11.14 12.40
N PHE A 160 15.83 -11.16 11.10
CA PHE A 160 15.19 -10.24 10.16
C PHE A 160 13.66 -10.29 10.24
N ARG A 161 13.05 -9.12 10.39
CA ARG A 161 11.60 -8.91 10.44
C ARG A 161 11.24 -7.48 10.01
N PRO A 162 9.98 -7.21 9.63
CA PRO A 162 9.52 -5.84 9.44
C PRO A 162 9.69 -5.03 10.73
N THR A 163 10.33 -3.87 10.66
CA THR A 163 10.46 -2.94 11.78
C THR A 163 9.36 -1.88 11.72
N LYS A 164 9.03 -1.43 10.50
CA LYS A 164 8.01 -0.42 10.24
C LYS A 164 7.17 -0.79 9.04
N ILE A 165 5.85 -0.85 9.21
CA ILE A 165 4.90 -1.05 8.12
C ILE A 165 4.29 0.31 7.82
N TYR A 166 4.60 0.88 6.65
CA TYR A 166 4.09 2.19 6.24
C TYR A 166 2.64 2.12 5.79
N GLY A 167 2.28 1.03 5.11
CA GLY A 167 0.92 0.81 4.67
C GLY A 167 0.75 -0.49 3.90
N VAL A 168 -0.50 -0.95 3.91
CA VAL A 168 -0.99 -2.01 3.05
C VAL A 168 -2.24 -1.48 2.33
N TYR A 169 -2.23 -1.60 1.01
CA TYR A 169 -3.24 -1.03 0.11
C TYR A 169 -3.78 -2.12 -0.80
N ALA A 170 -5.07 -2.12 -1.09
CA ALA A 170 -5.69 -3.08 -2.00
C ALA A 170 -6.42 -2.37 -3.14
N ASP A 171 -6.38 -2.99 -4.31
CA ASP A 171 -7.13 -2.62 -5.52
C ASP A 171 -7.51 -3.91 -6.25
N GLY A 172 -8.79 -4.27 -6.20
CA GLY A 172 -9.28 -5.57 -6.64
C GLY A 172 -8.59 -6.76 -5.95
N ASP A 173 -7.94 -7.61 -6.73
CA ASP A 173 -7.21 -8.78 -6.25
C ASP A 173 -5.74 -8.49 -5.88
N MET A 174 -5.26 -7.27 -6.16
CA MET A 174 -3.89 -6.85 -5.89
C MET A 174 -3.79 -6.17 -4.51
N VAL A 175 -2.76 -6.51 -3.76
CA VAL A 175 -2.36 -5.88 -2.51
C VAL A 175 -0.92 -5.39 -2.62
N THR A 176 -0.70 -4.12 -2.28
CA THR A 176 0.63 -3.53 -2.14
C THR A 176 1.00 -3.44 -0.67
N ALA A 177 2.19 -3.92 -0.29
CA ALA A 177 2.77 -3.74 1.03
C ALA A 177 4.03 -2.88 0.95
N TYR A 178 4.13 -1.84 1.79
CA TYR A 178 5.31 -1.00 1.92
C TYR A 178 5.82 -1.03 3.37
N PHE A 179 7.04 -1.51 3.58
CA PHE A 179 7.62 -1.67 4.91
C PHE A 179 9.16 -1.60 4.89
N ASP A 180 9.74 -1.21 6.02
CA ASP A 180 11.16 -1.41 6.32
C ASP A 180 11.33 -2.72 7.09
N GLY A 181 12.39 -3.44 6.77
CA GLY A 181 12.83 -4.62 7.49
C GLY A 181 14.27 -4.47 7.96
N ALA A 182 14.54 -5.03 9.14
CA ALA A 182 15.88 -5.07 9.69
C ALA A 182 16.11 -6.35 10.50
N GLY A 183 17.38 -6.70 10.68
CA GLY A 183 17.82 -7.70 11.63
C GLY A 183 19.33 -7.85 11.66
N THR A 184 19.83 -8.49 12.71
CA THR A 184 21.24 -8.84 12.85
C THR A 184 21.48 -10.24 12.28
N ALA A 185 22.35 -10.34 11.28
CA ALA A 185 22.70 -11.60 10.64
C ALA A 185 23.59 -12.49 11.52
N ASN A 186 23.80 -13.75 11.12
CA ASN A 186 24.50 -14.78 11.89
C ASN A 186 25.90 -14.39 12.36
N ASN A 187 26.59 -13.49 11.65
CA ASN A 187 27.93 -13.01 11.96
C ASN A 187 27.95 -11.63 12.64
N GLY A 188 26.80 -11.12 13.08
CA GLY A 188 26.66 -9.79 13.69
C GLY A 188 26.50 -8.64 12.70
N PHE A 189 26.51 -8.90 11.38
CA PHE A 189 26.25 -7.87 10.37
C PHE A 189 24.81 -7.35 10.48
N SER A 190 24.64 -6.03 10.65
CA SER A 190 23.32 -5.40 10.61
C SER A 190 22.83 -5.30 9.18
N TYR A 191 21.65 -5.84 8.91
CA TYR A 191 20.99 -5.74 7.61
C TYR A 191 19.70 -4.95 7.74
N GLU A 192 19.55 -3.91 6.93
CA GLU A 192 18.38 -3.05 6.83
C GLU A 192 18.01 -2.86 5.36
N ASN A 193 16.72 -2.87 5.05
CA ASN A 193 16.24 -2.62 3.69
C ASN A 193 14.77 -2.17 3.69
N SER A 194 14.36 -1.46 2.64
CA SER A 194 12.98 -1.02 2.41
C SER A 194 12.36 -1.82 1.26
N TYR A 195 11.14 -2.29 1.46
CA TYR A 195 10.46 -3.20 0.56
C TYR A 195 9.13 -2.64 0.06
N VAL A 196 8.89 -2.79 -1.24
CA VAL A 196 7.54 -2.71 -1.82
C VAL A 196 7.24 -4.04 -2.48
N TRP A 197 6.15 -4.68 -2.04
CA TRP A 197 5.65 -5.91 -2.64
C TRP A 197 4.30 -5.65 -3.31
N LEU A 198 4.17 -6.04 -4.57
CA LEU A 198 2.91 -6.13 -5.29
C LEU A 198 2.46 -7.59 -5.29
N LEU A 199 1.35 -7.89 -4.66
CA LEU A 199 0.86 -9.24 -4.40
C LEU A 199 -0.51 -9.43 -5.06
N THR A 200 -0.65 -10.38 -5.97
CA THR A 200 -1.97 -10.76 -6.50
C THR A 200 -2.48 -11.96 -5.72
N LEU A 201 -3.68 -11.85 -5.15
CA LEU A 201 -4.30 -12.89 -4.35
C LEU A 201 -5.47 -13.55 -5.08
N LYS A 202 -5.57 -14.88 -4.95
CA LYS A 202 -6.71 -15.67 -5.40
C LYS A 202 -7.06 -16.67 -4.31
N ASP A 203 -8.34 -16.77 -3.98
CA ASP A 203 -8.86 -17.70 -2.96
C ASP A 203 -8.09 -17.61 -1.62
N GLY A 204 -7.68 -16.39 -1.24
CA GLY A 204 -6.95 -16.11 -0.01
C GLY A 204 -5.45 -16.48 -0.03
N LYS A 205 -4.90 -16.83 -1.19
CA LYS A 205 -3.46 -17.13 -1.38
C LYS A 205 -2.82 -16.16 -2.36
N VAL A 206 -1.57 -15.79 -2.13
CA VAL A 206 -0.77 -15.03 -3.10
C VAL A 206 -0.34 -15.98 -4.20
N VAL A 207 -0.81 -15.72 -5.42
CA VAL A 207 -0.49 -16.50 -6.64
C VAL A 207 0.57 -15.83 -7.50
N LYS A 208 0.77 -14.51 -7.34
CA LYS A 208 1.83 -13.77 -8.01
C LYS A 208 2.36 -12.67 -7.11
N ALA A 209 3.68 -12.48 -7.14
CA ALA A 209 4.34 -11.42 -6.39
C ALA A 209 5.41 -10.73 -7.23
N THR A 210 5.53 -9.41 -7.07
CA THR A 210 6.67 -8.62 -7.57
C THR A 210 7.27 -7.83 -6.41
N ALA A 211 8.56 -8.03 -6.15
CA ALA A 211 9.27 -7.38 -5.07
C ALA A 211 10.28 -6.34 -5.58
N PHE A 212 10.27 -5.18 -4.91
CA PHE A 212 11.25 -4.11 -5.05
C PHE A 212 11.93 -3.91 -3.71
N PHE A 213 13.25 -3.78 -3.73
CA PHE A 213 14.09 -3.49 -2.56
C PHE A 213 15.46 -2.98 -3.02
N ASP A 214 16.27 -2.47 -2.07
CA ASP A 214 17.65 -2.08 -2.35
C ASP A 214 18.52 -3.30 -2.67
N SER A 215 18.87 -3.45 -3.95
CA SER A 215 19.69 -4.56 -4.45
C SER A 215 21.13 -4.51 -3.92
N ILE A 216 21.66 -3.33 -3.59
CA ILE A 216 23.02 -3.18 -3.05
C ILE A 216 23.05 -3.73 -1.63
N ALA A 217 22.14 -3.27 -0.77
CA ALA A 217 22.03 -3.77 0.61
C ALA A 217 21.82 -5.30 0.64
N PHE A 218 20.96 -5.83 -0.25
CA PHE A 218 20.74 -7.27 -0.37
C PHE A 218 22.02 -8.01 -0.76
N ASN A 219 22.76 -7.54 -1.76
CA ASN A 219 23.99 -8.19 -2.20
C ASN A 219 25.08 -8.14 -1.11
N GLU A 220 25.17 -7.04 -0.36
CA GLU A 220 26.10 -6.98 0.78
C GLU A 220 25.79 -8.06 1.82
N LEU A 221 24.52 -8.28 2.16
CA LEU A 221 24.12 -9.41 3.02
C LEU A 221 24.51 -10.75 2.39
N TRP A 222 24.29 -10.90 1.09
CA TRP A 222 24.53 -12.14 0.36
C TRP A 222 26.02 -12.52 0.35
N ASP A 223 26.89 -11.52 0.16
CA ASP A 223 28.34 -11.67 0.03
C ASP A 223 29.04 -11.77 1.39
N LYS A 224 28.55 -11.05 2.40
CA LYS A 224 29.21 -10.96 3.72
C LYS A 224 28.78 -12.06 4.69
N VAL A 225 27.63 -12.70 4.46
CA VAL A 225 27.03 -13.63 5.42
C VAL A 225 26.72 -14.96 4.76
N GLU A 226 27.32 -16.03 5.28
CA GLU A 226 26.97 -17.39 4.89
C GLU A 226 25.65 -17.84 5.54
N PRO A 227 24.77 -18.53 4.79
CA PRO A 227 23.57 -19.13 5.37
C PRO A 227 23.97 -20.24 6.34
N ALA A 228 23.27 -20.34 7.47
CA ALA A 228 23.43 -21.48 8.35
C ALA A 228 23.03 -22.76 7.61
N GLN A 229 23.88 -23.79 7.66
CA GLN A 229 23.48 -25.13 7.27
C GLN A 229 22.58 -25.69 8.37
N ASN A 230 21.42 -26.23 7.95
CA ASN A 230 20.51 -26.94 8.85
C ASN A 230 21.12 -28.26 9.31
#